data_AF-A0A3B9KP89-F1
#
_entry.id   AF-A0A3B9KP89-F1
#
_cell.length_a   1.000
_cell.length_b   1.000
_cell.length_c   1.000
_cell.angle_alpha   90.00
_cell.angle_beta   90.00
_cell.angle_gamma   90.00
#
_symmetry.space_group_name_H-M   'P 1'
#
loop_
_entity.id
_entity.type
_entity.pdbx_description
1 polymer ?
#
loop_
_entity_poly.entity_id
_entity_poly.type
_entity_poly.pdbx_seq_one_letter_code
_entity_poly.pdbx_strand_id
1 'polypeptide(L)'
;VNRKLDGTGITSLHSSAYAGGLDINHRFAKNEYSFMGHLAFSHVMGDTTAIQRTQKHPSRYFQRTDADHLSYDPARESLSGYSAKAIFLKNRGHFRGGSGVIVTSPGFEVNDLGYYRSVDDIMSFLWLQYQDWEPGSVYKEIFVNHNMWINYDYSGTRKEFGGNVNYYGVFLNNWSHGLGINLSAYGVSPYFNRGGPALRTPSNWNVWTSFESDERKKVIWGIFGYYFKNKDNVTGFEIGQELTYRPLNNFHVSAEVSFNVLDDTWSWIGKAEADGLETQYIWADMYQETLNLTFRADWTLTPKLSLQYYAQPFITAGDYSNYKRVDHPMAKDFDERFEDINDRIIFDEEDEKFNLDLDYDGSSEYTFDGQTDFNYKQFRSNFVLRWEYSSGSTFYLVWSQGFTDYRSLGNFEFSRDVRDLFGAPGVNVVMVKMSHMFKI
;
A
#
# COMPACT_ATOMS: atom_id res chain seq x y z
N VAL A 1 -10.65 0.85 24.12
CA VAL A 1 -11.70 1.84 23.79
C VAL A 1 -13.01 1.35 24.36
N ASN A 2 -13.77 2.21 25.03
CA ASN A 2 -15.14 1.95 25.44
C ASN A 2 -16.03 3.03 24.86
N ARG A 3 -17.09 2.64 24.15
CA ARG A 3 -18.05 3.54 23.52
C ARG A 3 -19.43 3.33 24.14
N LYS A 4 -20.10 4.45 24.42
CA LYS A 4 -21.51 4.43 24.83
C LYS A 4 -22.37 4.66 23.59
N LEU A 5 -22.86 3.57 23.00
CA LEU A 5 -23.61 3.59 21.72
C LEU A 5 -25.13 3.46 21.92
N ASP A 6 -25.59 3.12 23.12
CA ASP A 6 -27.02 2.96 23.42
C ASP A 6 -27.82 4.21 23.07
N GLY A 7 -28.92 4.04 22.32
CA GLY A 7 -29.80 5.13 21.90
C GLY A 7 -29.26 6.02 20.77
N THR A 8 -28.06 5.75 20.24
CA THR A 8 -27.50 6.53 19.11
C THR A 8 -27.93 6.01 17.74
N GLY A 9 -28.43 4.77 17.66
CA GLY A 9 -28.73 4.07 16.40
C GLY A 9 -27.50 3.56 15.66
N ILE A 10 -26.29 3.78 16.18
CA ILE A 10 -25.03 3.35 15.55
C ILE A 10 -24.74 1.89 15.93
N THR A 11 -24.97 0.96 15.01
CA THR A 11 -24.69 -0.48 15.18
C THR A 11 -23.43 -0.95 14.45
N SER A 12 -22.79 -0.08 13.66
CA SER A 12 -21.65 -0.42 12.80
C SER A 12 -20.29 -0.37 13.49
N LEU A 13 -20.23 0.12 14.74
CA LEU A 13 -18.99 0.28 15.51
C LEU A 13 -18.94 -0.70 16.68
N HIS A 14 -17.74 -1.13 17.04
CA HIS A 14 -17.52 -1.88 18.28
C HIS A 14 -17.92 -1.05 19.51
N SER A 15 -18.66 -1.66 20.44
CA SER A 15 -18.98 -1.06 21.74
C SER A 15 -17.75 -1.02 22.65
N SER A 16 -16.88 -2.03 22.55
CA SER A 16 -15.59 -2.04 23.22
C SER A 16 -14.51 -2.73 22.38
N ALA A 17 -13.29 -2.27 22.53
CA ALA A 17 -12.11 -2.81 21.86
C ALA A 17 -10.90 -2.75 22.79
N TYR A 18 -10.33 -3.90 23.10
CA TYR A 18 -9.19 -4.06 23.98
C TYR A 18 -8.02 -4.66 23.21
N ALA A 19 -6.85 -4.09 23.39
CA ALA A 19 -5.60 -4.65 22.90
C ALA A 19 -4.55 -4.53 24.01
N GLY A 20 -3.73 -5.55 24.17
CA GLY A 20 -2.67 -5.59 25.17
C GLY A 20 -1.58 -6.56 24.76
N GLY A 21 -0.38 -6.39 25.29
CA GLY A 21 0.74 -7.23 24.91
C GLY A 21 1.96 -7.08 25.81
N LEU A 22 2.97 -7.90 25.51
CA LEU A 22 4.25 -7.97 26.16
C LEU A 22 5.35 -7.92 25.09
N ASP A 23 6.34 -7.05 25.28
CA ASP A 23 7.55 -6.99 24.48
C ASP A 23 8.77 -7.41 25.30
N ILE A 24 9.62 -8.22 24.70
CA ILE A 24 10.90 -8.67 25.25
C ILE A 24 12.00 -8.32 24.26
N ASN A 25 13.06 -7.68 24.75
CA ASN A 25 14.31 -7.52 24.02
C ASN A 25 15.47 -7.91 24.93
N HIS A 26 16.19 -8.96 24.56
CA HIS A 26 17.31 -9.46 25.33
C HIS A 26 18.58 -9.47 24.48
N ARG A 27 19.61 -8.76 24.92
CA ARG A 27 20.94 -8.76 24.29
C ARG A 27 21.91 -9.58 25.13
N PHE A 28 22.68 -10.45 24.48
CA PHE A 28 23.63 -11.34 25.14
C PHE A 28 24.94 -11.43 24.36
N ALA A 29 25.94 -12.13 24.95
CA ALA A 29 27.30 -12.23 24.42
C ALA A 29 27.89 -10.86 24.05
N LYS A 30 27.95 -9.94 25.03
CA LYS A 30 28.48 -8.57 24.83
C LYS A 30 27.79 -7.81 23.68
N ASN A 31 26.46 -7.93 23.61
CA ASN A 31 25.60 -7.32 22.59
C ASN A 31 25.83 -7.85 21.16
N GLU A 32 26.52 -8.97 20.99
CA GLU A 32 26.69 -9.59 19.67
C GLU A 32 25.39 -10.16 19.14
N TYR A 33 24.57 -10.74 20.01
CA TYR A 33 23.29 -11.34 19.64
C TYR A 33 22.12 -10.69 20.39
N SER A 34 20.96 -10.66 19.73
CA SER A 34 19.69 -10.24 20.35
C SER A 34 18.63 -11.31 20.13
N PHE A 35 17.76 -11.46 21.12
CA PHE A 35 16.45 -12.09 20.98
C PHE A 35 15.37 -11.03 21.18
N MET A 36 14.42 -10.97 20.25
CA MET A 36 13.23 -10.12 20.36
C MET A 36 11.99 -10.99 20.34
N GLY A 37 11.17 -10.84 21.37
CA GLY A 37 9.88 -11.51 21.51
C GLY A 37 8.76 -10.49 21.63
N HIS A 38 7.60 -10.78 21.07
CA HIS A 38 6.39 -9.99 21.29
C HIS A 38 5.19 -10.92 21.33
N LEU A 39 4.24 -10.62 22.21
CA LEU A 39 2.93 -11.26 22.29
C LEU A 39 1.90 -10.15 22.41
N ALA A 40 0.88 -10.15 21.57
CA ALA A 40 -0.26 -9.26 21.65
C ALA A 40 -1.56 -10.05 21.56
N PHE A 41 -2.59 -9.51 22.21
CA PHE A 41 -3.94 -10.04 22.23
C PHE A 41 -4.92 -8.91 21.92
N SER A 42 -6.01 -9.26 21.27
CA SER A 42 -7.12 -8.35 21.02
C SER A 42 -8.45 -8.98 21.39
N HIS A 43 -9.38 -8.15 21.83
CA HIS A 43 -10.76 -8.52 22.07
C HIS A 43 -11.67 -7.34 21.68
N VAL A 44 -12.54 -7.54 20.69
CA VAL A 44 -13.55 -6.57 20.29
C VAL A 44 -14.94 -7.11 20.58
N MET A 45 -15.86 -6.23 20.99
CA MET A 45 -17.26 -6.57 21.28
C MET A 45 -18.17 -5.52 20.67
N GLY A 46 -19.40 -5.90 20.34
CA GLY A 46 -20.39 -4.99 19.79
C GLY A 46 -21.67 -5.71 19.41
N ASP A 47 -22.58 -4.95 18.82
CA ASP A 47 -23.76 -5.51 18.15
C ASP A 47 -23.34 -6.56 17.10
N THR A 48 -24.21 -7.54 16.85
CA THR A 48 -23.97 -8.55 15.81
C THR A 48 -23.64 -7.93 14.46
N THR A 49 -24.24 -6.78 14.10
CA THR A 49 -23.93 -6.03 12.87
C THR A 49 -22.48 -5.57 12.82
N ALA A 50 -21.94 -5.03 13.92
CA ALA A 50 -20.55 -4.61 13.99
C ALA A 50 -19.60 -5.80 13.82
N ILE A 51 -19.89 -6.92 14.49
CA ILE A 51 -19.03 -8.10 14.45
C ILE A 51 -19.15 -8.85 13.13
N GLN A 52 -20.31 -8.86 12.47
CA GLN A 52 -20.46 -9.35 11.10
C GLN A 52 -19.61 -8.55 10.12
N ARG A 53 -19.59 -7.20 10.23
CA ARG A 53 -18.71 -6.34 9.43
C ARG A 53 -17.24 -6.66 9.67
N THR A 54 -16.86 -6.88 10.93
CA THR A 54 -15.48 -7.27 11.30
C THR A 54 -15.12 -8.63 10.73
N GLN A 55 -16.00 -9.63 10.81
CA GLN A 55 -15.78 -10.96 10.23
C GLN A 55 -15.65 -10.91 8.69
N LYS A 56 -16.45 -10.07 8.02
CA LYS A 56 -16.42 -9.87 6.55
C LYS A 56 -15.36 -8.87 6.08
N HIS A 57 -14.56 -8.33 6.99
CA HIS A 57 -13.58 -7.30 6.66
C HIS A 57 -12.46 -7.87 5.77
N PRO A 58 -11.91 -7.08 4.82
CA PRO A 58 -10.84 -7.51 3.91
C PRO A 58 -9.57 -8.04 4.57
N SER A 59 -9.36 -7.76 5.85
CA SER A 59 -8.22 -8.33 6.58
C SER A 59 -8.35 -9.84 6.82
N ARG A 60 -9.55 -10.41 6.78
CA ARG A 60 -9.81 -11.78 7.28
C ARG A 60 -10.85 -12.63 6.55
N TYR A 61 -11.90 -12.03 5.96
CA TYR A 61 -12.95 -12.73 5.20
C TYR A 61 -13.41 -14.11 5.74
N PHE A 62 -14.00 -14.15 6.94
CA PHE A 62 -14.46 -15.40 7.58
C PHE A 62 -15.59 -16.13 6.82
N GLN A 63 -16.24 -15.46 5.86
CA GLN A 63 -17.34 -16.00 5.08
C GLN A 63 -16.91 -16.83 3.87
N ARG A 64 -15.60 -16.97 3.63
CA ARG A 64 -15.07 -17.73 2.50
C ARG A 64 -15.46 -19.20 2.60
N THR A 65 -15.93 -19.76 1.50
CA THR A 65 -16.38 -21.16 1.40
C THR A 65 -15.24 -22.15 1.22
N ASP A 66 -14.07 -21.67 0.78
CA ASP A 66 -12.86 -22.46 0.53
C ASP A 66 -11.85 -22.41 1.69
N ALA A 67 -12.25 -21.90 2.86
CA ALA A 67 -11.43 -21.74 4.04
C ALA A 67 -12.02 -22.47 5.26
N ASP A 68 -11.87 -23.79 5.30
CA ASP A 68 -12.48 -24.67 6.32
C ASP A 68 -12.08 -24.35 7.78
N HIS A 69 -10.93 -23.69 7.99
CA HIS A 69 -10.47 -23.27 9.32
C HIS A 69 -11.12 -21.97 9.80
N LEU A 70 -11.84 -21.26 8.93
CA LEU A 70 -12.57 -20.04 9.24
C LEU A 70 -14.07 -20.34 9.32
N SER A 71 -14.76 -19.66 10.22
CA SER A 71 -16.20 -19.82 10.40
C SER A 71 -16.86 -18.48 10.67
N TYR A 72 -17.71 -18.07 9.73
CA TYR A 72 -18.59 -16.92 9.87
C TYR A 72 -19.80 -17.27 10.73
N ASP A 73 -19.97 -16.51 11.81
CA ASP A 73 -21.11 -16.64 12.72
C ASP A 73 -21.87 -15.30 12.79
N PRO A 74 -23.10 -15.21 12.22
CA PRO A 74 -23.87 -13.98 12.22
C PRO A 74 -24.39 -13.58 13.61
N ALA A 75 -24.48 -14.50 14.56
CA ALA A 75 -24.93 -14.24 15.93
C ALA A 75 -23.78 -13.85 16.88
N ARG A 76 -22.54 -13.80 16.37
CA ARG A 76 -21.36 -13.49 17.17
C ARG A 76 -21.37 -12.03 17.63
N GLU A 77 -21.16 -11.80 18.92
CA GLU A 77 -21.11 -10.47 19.54
C GLU A 77 -19.69 -10.04 19.99
N SER A 78 -18.70 -10.91 19.79
CA SER A 78 -17.29 -10.59 20.08
C SER A 78 -16.31 -11.35 19.20
N LEU A 79 -15.11 -10.81 19.01
CA LEU A 79 -14.02 -11.46 18.29
C LEU A 79 -12.71 -11.29 19.06
N SER A 80 -11.95 -12.36 19.20
CA SER A 80 -10.67 -12.37 19.91
C SER A 80 -9.57 -12.94 19.03
N GLY A 81 -8.34 -12.48 19.24
CA GLY A 81 -7.19 -13.03 18.56
C GLY A 81 -5.88 -12.63 19.22
N TYR A 82 -4.80 -13.12 18.63
CA TYR A 82 -3.44 -12.87 19.08
C TYR A 82 -2.51 -12.60 17.90
N SER A 83 -1.37 -11.99 18.22
CA SER A 83 -0.20 -11.88 17.35
C SER A 83 1.04 -12.17 18.18
N ALA A 84 2.02 -12.86 17.60
CA ALA A 84 3.27 -13.17 18.26
C ALA A 84 4.44 -13.04 17.29
N LYS A 85 5.62 -12.66 17.80
CA LYS A 85 6.87 -12.78 17.04
C LYS A 85 8.02 -13.24 17.92
N ALA A 86 8.92 -14.00 17.32
CA ALA A 86 10.17 -14.43 17.91
C ALA A 86 11.29 -14.26 16.86
N ILE A 87 12.28 -13.43 17.16
CA ILE A 87 13.35 -13.06 16.22
C ILE A 87 14.69 -13.17 16.92
N PHE A 88 15.62 -13.88 16.29
CA PHE A 88 17.03 -13.93 16.68
C PHE A 88 17.86 -13.08 15.73
N LEU A 89 18.83 -12.34 16.26
CA LEU A 89 19.70 -11.43 15.50
C LEU A 89 21.16 -11.60 15.87
N LYS A 90 22.05 -11.45 14.89
CA LYS A 90 23.48 -11.15 15.04
C LYS A 90 23.72 -9.69 14.65
N ASN A 91 24.14 -8.86 15.60
CA ASN A 91 24.20 -7.39 15.47
C ASN A 91 25.59 -6.83 15.15
N ARG A 92 26.66 -7.64 15.22
CA ARG A 92 28.05 -7.15 15.14
C ARG A 92 28.86 -7.82 14.03
N GLY A 93 29.89 -7.11 13.56
CA GLY A 93 30.81 -7.55 12.50
C GLY A 93 30.32 -7.19 11.10
N HIS A 94 31.12 -7.57 10.10
CA HIS A 94 30.79 -7.42 8.67
C HIS A 94 29.58 -8.25 8.26
N PHE A 95 29.43 -9.43 8.85
CA PHE A 95 28.26 -10.27 8.64
C PHE A 95 27.26 -10.08 9.79
N ARG A 96 26.08 -9.60 9.45
CA ARG A 96 24.92 -9.52 10.33
C ARG A 96 23.80 -10.36 9.76
N GLY A 97 22.82 -10.65 10.59
CA GLY A 97 21.68 -11.41 10.10
C GLY A 97 20.65 -11.63 11.18
N GLY A 98 19.52 -12.16 10.75
CA GLY A 98 18.40 -12.44 11.60
C GLY A 98 17.47 -13.46 10.99
N SER A 99 16.79 -14.20 11.84
CA SER A 99 15.68 -15.04 11.42
C SER A 99 14.64 -15.06 12.51
N GLY A 100 13.39 -15.24 12.11
CA GLY A 100 12.29 -15.27 13.04
C GLY A 100 11.01 -15.71 12.40
N VAL A 101 10.00 -15.82 13.26
CA VAL A 101 8.63 -16.14 12.92
C VAL A 101 7.74 -15.04 13.47
N ILE A 102 6.77 -14.62 12.68
CA ILE A 102 5.70 -13.70 13.03
C ILE A 102 4.39 -14.41 12.73
N VAL A 103 3.50 -14.52 13.71
CA VAL A 103 2.19 -15.14 13.56
C VAL A 103 1.10 -14.16 13.96
N THR A 104 -0.01 -14.17 13.24
CA THR A 104 -1.19 -13.39 13.57
C THR A 104 -2.44 -14.20 13.29
N SER A 105 -3.21 -14.50 14.34
CA SER A 105 -4.42 -15.31 14.25
C SER A 105 -5.52 -14.59 13.45
N PRO A 106 -6.45 -15.32 12.80
CA PRO A 106 -7.55 -14.73 12.03
C PRO A 106 -8.45 -13.76 12.83
N GLY A 107 -8.57 -13.97 14.13
CA GLY A 107 -9.41 -13.14 15.01
C GLY A 107 -8.74 -11.88 15.55
N PHE A 108 -7.48 -11.62 15.20
CA PHE A 108 -6.76 -10.44 15.70
C PHE A 108 -7.36 -9.16 15.10
N GLU A 109 -7.67 -8.17 15.94
CA GLU A 109 -8.34 -6.93 15.57
C GLU A 109 -7.92 -5.76 16.47
N VAL A 110 -7.21 -4.79 15.91
CA VAL A 110 -6.69 -3.61 16.62
C VAL A 110 -7.03 -2.29 15.93
N ASN A 111 -7.81 -2.32 14.84
CA ASN A 111 -8.08 -1.18 13.97
C ASN A 111 -8.91 -0.06 14.61
N ASP A 112 -9.46 -0.26 15.82
CA ASP A 112 -10.09 0.81 16.60
C ASP A 112 -9.11 1.86 17.14
N LEU A 113 -7.84 1.49 17.32
CA LEU A 113 -6.78 2.37 17.84
C LEU A 113 -5.50 2.34 17.00
N GLY A 114 -5.32 1.28 16.22
CA GLY A 114 -4.16 1.06 15.37
C GLY A 114 -4.56 0.79 13.94
N TYR A 115 -3.70 0.08 13.23
CA TYR A 115 -3.91 -0.27 11.84
C TYR A 115 -3.23 -1.60 11.52
N TYR A 116 -4.00 -2.57 11.03
CA TYR A 116 -3.55 -3.89 10.64
C TYR A 116 -4.36 -4.36 9.43
N ARG A 117 -3.65 -4.70 8.34
CA ARG A 117 -4.25 -4.93 7.02
C ARG A 117 -4.63 -6.38 6.72
N SER A 118 -3.88 -7.33 7.26
CA SER A 118 -3.99 -8.76 6.95
C SER A 118 -3.83 -9.55 8.23
N VAL A 119 -4.60 -10.60 8.43
CA VAL A 119 -4.42 -11.58 9.50
C VAL A 119 -4.47 -12.99 8.89
N ASP A 120 -4.46 -14.02 9.74
CA ASP A 120 -4.36 -15.41 9.29
C ASP A 120 -3.02 -15.66 8.60
N ASP A 121 -1.95 -15.29 9.31
CA ASP A 121 -0.59 -15.20 8.79
C ASP A 121 0.39 -15.94 9.71
N ILE A 122 1.24 -16.77 9.12
CA ILE A 122 2.39 -17.43 9.74
C ILE A 122 3.58 -17.17 8.81
N MET A 123 4.33 -16.10 9.10
CA MET A 123 5.47 -15.67 8.29
C MET A 123 6.77 -16.07 8.97
N SER A 124 7.64 -16.76 8.24
CA SER A 124 9.03 -16.99 8.62
C SER A 124 9.95 -16.22 7.69
N PHE A 125 11.06 -15.70 8.20
CA PHE A 125 12.01 -14.97 7.38
C PHE A 125 13.47 -15.25 7.75
N LEU A 126 14.35 -14.97 6.80
CA LEU A 126 15.79 -14.91 6.94
C LEU A 126 16.28 -13.60 6.33
N TRP A 127 17.08 -12.86 7.09
CA TRP A 127 17.82 -11.68 6.64
C TRP A 127 19.30 -11.92 6.89
N LEU A 128 20.13 -11.72 5.88
CA LEU A 128 21.58 -11.75 5.97
C LEU A 128 22.12 -10.46 5.37
N GLN A 129 23.09 -9.84 6.03
CA GLN A 129 23.74 -8.65 5.54
C GLN A 129 25.25 -8.82 5.60
N TYR A 130 25.91 -8.52 4.50
CA TYR A 130 27.32 -8.16 4.49
C TYR A 130 27.43 -6.64 4.42
N GLN A 131 28.19 -6.05 5.32
CA GLN A 131 28.52 -4.63 5.32
C GLN A 131 30.02 -4.44 5.43
N ASP A 132 30.57 -3.64 4.51
CA ASP A 132 31.94 -3.16 4.55
C ASP A 132 31.92 -1.64 4.68
N TRP A 133 32.61 -1.12 5.68
CA TRP A 133 32.69 0.30 6.00
C TRP A 133 34.13 0.82 5.87
N GLU A 134 35.06 -0.02 5.40
CA GLU A 134 36.43 0.36 5.14
C GLU A 134 36.57 0.87 3.69
N PRO A 135 37.06 2.11 3.47
CA PRO A 135 37.22 2.63 2.12
C PRO A 135 38.22 1.81 1.29
N GLY A 136 37.76 1.28 0.16
CA GLY A 136 38.57 0.60 -0.85
C GLY A 136 39.02 1.53 -1.98
N SER A 137 39.23 0.96 -3.18
CA SER A 137 39.64 1.73 -4.38
C SER A 137 38.47 2.37 -5.15
N VAL A 138 37.23 1.91 -4.93
CA VAL A 138 36.03 2.37 -5.65
C VAL A 138 34.95 2.88 -4.69
N TYR A 139 34.74 2.18 -3.59
CA TYR A 139 33.68 2.46 -2.62
C TYR A 139 34.25 2.86 -1.26
N LYS A 140 33.51 3.71 -0.55
CA LYS A 140 33.70 4.06 0.86
C LYS A 140 33.06 3.04 1.78
N GLU A 141 31.87 2.59 1.39
CA GLU A 141 31.09 1.60 2.11
C GLU A 141 30.16 0.88 1.13
N ILE A 142 29.88 -0.38 1.45
CA ILE A 142 29.00 -1.26 0.70
C ILE A 142 28.14 -2.05 1.69
N PHE A 143 26.87 -2.20 1.36
CA PHE A 143 25.91 -3.06 2.05
C PHE A 143 25.28 -3.99 1.03
N VAL A 144 25.31 -5.29 1.32
CA VAL A 144 24.60 -6.31 0.54
C VAL A 144 23.65 -7.04 1.48
N ASN A 145 22.36 -6.98 1.21
CA ASN A 145 21.34 -7.70 1.96
C ASN A 145 20.78 -8.84 1.12
N HIS A 146 20.57 -9.98 1.75
CA HIS A 146 19.79 -11.09 1.25
C HIS A 146 18.61 -11.29 2.20
N ASN A 147 17.39 -11.18 1.70
CA ASN A 147 16.18 -11.47 2.45
C ASN A 147 15.46 -12.64 1.79
N MET A 148 14.79 -13.44 2.60
CA MET A 148 13.94 -14.54 2.18
C MET A 148 12.78 -14.63 3.16
N TRP A 149 11.58 -14.86 2.65
CA TRP A 149 10.38 -15.01 3.46
C TRP A 149 9.46 -16.08 2.89
N ILE A 150 8.71 -16.70 3.79
CA ILE A 150 7.64 -17.63 3.45
C ILE A 150 6.46 -17.34 4.37
N ASN A 151 5.26 -17.31 3.80
CA ASN A 151 4.04 -17.02 4.51
C ASN A 151 3.00 -18.12 4.24
N TYR A 152 2.42 -18.62 5.32
CA TYR A 152 1.29 -19.55 5.31
C TYR A 152 0.10 -18.94 6.03
N ASP A 153 -1.10 -19.36 5.67
CA ASP A 153 -2.26 -19.20 6.55
C ASP A 153 -2.37 -20.36 7.55
N TYR A 154 -3.35 -20.30 8.46
CA TYR A 154 -3.56 -21.34 9.47
C TYR A 154 -4.13 -22.65 8.92
N SER A 155 -4.56 -22.71 7.65
CA SER A 155 -4.89 -23.98 6.96
C SER A 155 -3.63 -24.73 6.50
N GLY A 156 -2.48 -24.05 6.47
CA GLY A 156 -1.25 -24.57 5.88
C GLY A 156 -1.10 -24.23 4.38
N THR A 157 -1.97 -23.39 3.84
CA THR A 157 -1.86 -22.90 2.46
C THR A 157 -0.76 -21.86 2.37
N ARG A 158 0.18 -22.04 1.44
CA ARG A 158 1.28 -21.10 1.24
C ARG A 158 0.79 -19.87 0.47
N LYS A 159 0.64 -18.75 1.17
CA LYS A 159 0.24 -17.47 0.57
C LYS A 159 1.35 -16.84 -0.24
N GLU A 160 2.60 -16.93 0.24
CA GLU A 160 3.74 -16.31 -0.42
C GLU A 160 5.04 -17.07 -0.16
N PHE A 161 5.95 -17.06 -1.13
CA PHE A 161 7.33 -17.46 -0.97
C PHE A 161 8.21 -16.61 -1.87
N GLY A 162 9.15 -15.87 -1.28
CA GLY A 162 9.97 -14.95 -2.03
C GLY A 162 11.22 -14.53 -1.29
N GLY A 163 11.98 -13.66 -1.93
CA GLY A 163 13.19 -13.12 -1.37
C GLY A 163 13.72 -12.00 -2.25
N ASN A 164 14.69 -11.27 -1.71
CA ASN A 164 15.37 -10.24 -2.45
C ASN A 164 16.83 -10.14 -2.12
N VAL A 165 17.63 -9.79 -3.13
CA VAL A 165 19.01 -9.38 -2.95
C VAL A 165 19.06 -7.90 -3.28
N ASN A 166 19.58 -7.10 -2.35
CA ASN A 166 19.80 -5.69 -2.60
C ASN A 166 21.19 -5.26 -2.17
N TYR A 167 21.67 -4.26 -2.87
CA TYR A 167 22.98 -3.66 -2.78
C TYR A 167 22.79 -2.16 -2.58
N TYR A 168 23.58 -1.57 -1.70
CA TYR A 168 23.76 -0.14 -1.59
C TYR A 168 25.25 0.16 -1.44
N GLY A 169 25.77 1.11 -2.19
CA GLY A 169 27.17 1.50 -2.08
C GLY A 169 27.39 2.98 -2.30
N VAL A 170 28.41 3.50 -1.61
CA VAL A 170 28.83 4.90 -1.70
C VAL A 170 30.21 4.95 -2.35
N PHE A 171 30.34 5.64 -3.48
CA PHE A 171 31.60 5.82 -4.19
C PHE A 171 32.57 6.76 -3.43
N LEU A 172 33.86 6.74 -3.78
CA LEU A 172 34.86 7.65 -3.19
C LEU A 172 34.52 9.14 -3.35
N ASN A 173 33.78 9.51 -4.40
CA ASN A 173 33.29 10.87 -4.63
C ASN A 173 31.97 11.20 -3.89
N ASN A 174 31.44 10.30 -3.05
CA ASN A 174 30.18 10.38 -2.30
C ASN A 174 28.90 10.29 -3.14
N TRP A 175 29.00 9.89 -4.40
CA TRP A 175 27.81 9.47 -5.13
C TRP A 175 27.38 8.12 -4.57
N SER A 176 26.09 7.83 -4.57
CA SER A 176 25.55 6.57 -4.07
C SER A 176 24.75 5.85 -5.15
N HIS A 177 24.67 4.53 -5.02
CA HIS A 177 23.90 3.67 -5.90
C HIS A 177 23.22 2.57 -5.08
N GLY A 178 21.94 2.35 -5.38
CA GLY A 178 21.16 1.22 -4.91
C GLY A 178 20.74 0.34 -6.07
N LEU A 179 20.76 -0.97 -5.87
CA LEU A 179 20.22 -1.96 -6.81
C LEU A 179 19.60 -3.10 -6.03
N GLY A 180 18.44 -3.58 -6.46
CA GLY A 180 17.89 -4.81 -5.90
C GLY A 180 17.04 -5.57 -6.88
N ILE A 181 16.92 -6.87 -6.61
CA ILE A 181 16.04 -7.79 -7.33
C ILE A 181 15.19 -8.56 -6.33
N ASN A 182 13.88 -8.57 -6.55
CA ASN A 182 12.92 -9.41 -5.84
C ASN A 182 12.59 -10.60 -6.75
N LEU A 183 12.49 -11.78 -6.15
CA LEU A 183 12.01 -13.00 -6.80
C LEU A 183 10.93 -13.61 -5.92
N SER A 184 9.76 -13.84 -6.47
CA SER A 184 8.64 -14.48 -5.77
C SER A 184 8.15 -15.67 -6.57
N ALA A 185 8.03 -16.82 -5.90
CA ALA A 185 7.33 -17.97 -6.44
C ALA A 185 5.83 -17.70 -6.47
N TYR A 186 5.07 -18.62 -7.06
CA TYR A 186 3.61 -18.55 -7.01
C TYR A 186 3.10 -18.56 -5.56
N GLY A 187 1.99 -17.88 -5.34
CA GLY A 187 1.31 -17.80 -4.05
C GLY A 187 -0.19 -18.05 -4.18
N VAL A 188 -0.90 -17.73 -3.10
CA VAL A 188 -2.36 -17.83 -3.01
C VAL A 188 -2.85 -16.60 -2.27
N SER A 189 -3.73 -15.82 -2.90
CA SER A 189 -4.32 -14.62 -2.33
C SER A 189 -5.76 -14.91 -1.90
N PRO A 190 -6.07 -14.91 -0.59
CA PRO A 190 -7.43 -15.02 -0.10
C PRO A 190 -8.23 -13.70 -0.23
N TYR A 191 -7.60 -12.64 -0.76
CA TYR A 191 -8.15 -11.28 -0.72
C TYR A 191 -8.63 -10.78 -2.09
N PHE A 192 -8.11 -11.32 -3.19
CA PHE A 192 -8.35 -10.81 -4.54
C PHE A 192 -9.82 -10.85 -4.95
N ASN A 193 -10.54 -11.93 -4.65
CA ASN A 193 -11.97 -12.03 -4.90
C ASN A 193 -12.85 -11.39 -3.79
N ARG A 194 -12.27 -10.55 -2.94
CA ARG A 194 -12.96 -9.73 -1.93
C ARG A 194 -13.98 -10.49 -1.06
N GLY A 195 -13.58 -11.67 -0.59
CA GLY A 195 -14.40 -12.56 0.24
C GLY A 195 -14.98 -13.75 -0.51
N GLY A 196 -14.70 -13.89 -1.80
CA GLY A 196 -14.87 -15.12 -2.58
C GLY A 196 -13.71 -16.10 -2.44
N PRO A 197 -13.66 -17.13 -3.32
CA PRO A 197 -12.59 -18.12 -3.33
C PRO A 197 -11.20 -17.48 -3.45
N ALA A 198 -10.20 -18.06 -2.79
CA ALA A 198 -8.82 -17.64 -2.93
C ALA A 198 -8.32 -17.84 -4.37
N LEU A 199 -7.48 -16.92 -4.82
CA LEU A 199 -6.99 -16.88 -6.18
C LEU A 199 -5.49 -17.19 -6.20
N ARG A 200 -5.06 -18.10 -7.07
CA ARG A 200 -3.64 -18.38 -7.28
C ARG A 200 -2.96 -17.13 -7.83
N THR A 201 -1.79 -16.79 -7.27
CA THR A 201 -0.97 -15.67 -7.75
C THR A 201 0.23 -16.19 -8.54
N PRO A 202 0.61 -15.55 -9.66
CA PRO A 202 1.74 -15.96 -10.48
C PRO A 202 3.07 -15.68 -9.78
N SER A 203 4.08 -16.49 -10.11
CA SER A 203 5.46 -16.13 -9.82
C SER A 203 5.83 -14.83 -10.52
N ASN A 204 6.63 -14.00 -9.88
CA ASN A 204 7.01 -12.70 -10.39
C ASN A 204 8.43 -12.32 -9.98
N TRP A 205 8.93 -11.29 -10.63
CA TRP A 205 10.19 -10.65 -10.27
C TRP A 205 10.08 -9.15 -10.50
N ASN A 206 10.90 -8.40 -9.78
CA ASN A 206 11.15 -7.01 -10.10
C ASN A 206 12.58 -6.62 -9.82
N VAL A 207 13.03 -5.57 -10.48
CA VAL A 207 14.32 -4.92 -10.28
C VAL A 207 14.07 -3.46 -9.97
N TRP A 208 14.83 -2.89 -9.04
CA TRP A 208 14.86 -1.46 -8.79
C TRP A 208 16.29 -0.98 -8.71
N THR A 209 16.50 0.25 -9.14
CA THR A 209 17.79 0.93 -9.05
C THR A 209 17.57 2.36 -8.60
N SER A 210 18.54 2.91 -7.89
CA SER A 210 18.63 4.32 -7.57
C SER A 210 20.06 4.79 -7.69
N PHE A 211 20.25 6.05 -8.06
CA PHE A 211 21.56 6.65 -8.19
C PHE A 211 21.47 8.12 -7.79
N GLU A 212 22.36 8.55 -6.90
CA GLU A 212 22.32 9.88 -6.32
C GLU A 212 23.73 10.50 -6.36
N SER A 213 23.78 11.79 -6.67
CA SER A 213 25.00 12.58 -6.57
C SER A 213 25.39 12.88 -5.11
N ASP A 214 26.57 13.48 -4.89
CA ASP A 214 27.07 13.84 -3.55
C ASP A 214 26.08 14.73 -2.76
N GLU A 215 25.40 14.15 -1.77
CA GLU A 215 24.39 14.78 -0.90
C GLU A 215 24.88 16.01 -0.11
N ARG A 216 26.21 16.22 -0.07
CA ARG A 216 26.86 17.35 0.61
C ARG A 216 26.92 18.59 -0.27
N LYS A 217 26.58 18.48 -1.57
CA LYS A 217 26.59 19.59 -2.51
C LYS A 217 25.30 20.41 -2.43
N LYS A 218 25.36 21.63 -2.98
CA LYS A 218 24.19 22.51 -3.05
C LYS A 218 23.14 22.01 -4.04
N VAL A 219 23.58 21.30 -5.09
CA VAL A 219 22.69 20.68 -6.08
C VAL A 219 22.89 19.18 -5.94
N ILE A 220 21.80 18.48 -5.68
CA ILE A 220 21.75 17.03 -5.52
C ILE A 220 20.76 16.53 -6.55
N TRP A 221 21.24 15.69 -7.45
CA TRP A 221 20.43 15.02 -8.45
C TRP A 221 20.34 13.53 -8.11
N GLY A 222 19.14 12.99 -8.24
CA GLY A 222 18.82 11.58 -8.07
C GLY A 222 18.01 11.07 -9.26
N ILE A 223 18.21 9.80 -9.59
CA ILE A 223 17.37 9.05 -10.52
C ILE A 223 17.07 7.68 -9.94
N PHE A 224 15.84 7.20 -10.12
CA PHE A 224 15.46 5.85 -9.75
C PHE A 224 14.62 5.21 -10.85
N GLY A 225 14.57 3.90 -10.83
CA GLY A 225 13.75 3.12 -11.75
C GLY A 225 13.34 1.79 -11.15
N TYR A 226 12.21 1.29 -11.62
CA TYR A 226 11.61 0.03 -11.23
C TYR A 226 11.05 -0.67 -12.46
N TYR A 227 11.22 -1.99 -12.53
CA TYR A 227 10.57 -2.83 -13.52
C TYR A 227 10.07 -4.12 -12.88
N PHE A 228 8.82 -4.48 -13.15
CA PHE A 228 8.13 -5.65 -12.66
C PHE A 228 7.61 -6.49 -13.81
N LYS A 229 7.65 -7.82 -13.63
CA LYS A 229 6.95 -8.75 -14.51
C LYS A 229 6.51 -10.00 -13.74
N ASN A 230 5.32 -10.50 -14.05
CA ASN A 230 4.86 -11.81 -13.57
C ASN A 230 4.64 -12.81 -14.71
N LYS A 231 4.32 -14.04 -14.33
CA LYS A 231 4.07 -15.15 -15.27
C LYS A 231 2.76 -15.01 -16.05
N ASP A 232 1.81 -14.23 -15.56
CA ASP A 232 0.53 -13.96 -16.22
C ASP A 232 0.64 -12.72 -17.15
N ASN A 233 1.87 -12.30 -17.48
CA ASN A 233 2.23 -11.18 -18.37
C ASN A 233 1.89 -9.77 -17.86
N VAL A 234 1.53 -9.60 -16.59
CA VAL A 234 1.47 -8.27 -15.98
C VAL A 234 2.87 -7.65 -16.00
N THR A 235 2.98 -6.41 -16.45
CA THR A 235 4.22 -5.63 -16.39
C THR A 235 4.00 -4.28 -15.72
N GLY A 236 5.02 -3.82 -15.00
CA GLY A 236 5.03 -2.51 -14.39
C GLY A 236 6.36 -1.83 -14.62
N PHE A 237 6.35 -0.55 -14.93
CA PHE A 237 7.55 0.25 -15.14
C PHE A 237 7.41 1.59 -14.42
N GLU A 238 8.47 2.02 -13.76
CA GLU A 238 8.57 3.38 -13.22
C GLU A 238 9.96 3.94 -13.48
N ILE A 239 10.00 5.23 -13.82
CA ILE A 239 11.21 6.03 -13.81
C ILE A 239 10.93 7.36 -13.13
N GLY A 240 11.85 7.76 -12.25
CA GLY A 240 11.74 9.02 -11.54
C GLY A 240 13.06 9.75 -11.43
N GLN A 241 12.99 11.08 -11.37
CA GLN A 241 14.13 11.96 -11.15
C GLN A 241 13.81 12.92 -10.01
N GLU A 242 14.80 13.13 -9.15
CA GLU A 242 14.75 14.10 -8.08
C GLU A 242 15.86 15.14 -8.26
N LEU A 243 15.52 16.40 -8.03
CA LEU A 243 16.47 17.50 -7.94
C LEU A 243 16.24 18.24 -6.63
N THR A 244 17.24 18.22 -5.75
CA THR A 244 17.28 19.03 -4.54
C THR A 244 18.29 20.16 -4.70
N TYR A 245 17.87 21.39 -4.36
CA TYR A 245 18.70 22.59 -4.36
C TYR A 245 18.71 23.26 -2.98
N ARG A 246 19.91 23.41 -2.42
CA ARG A 246 20.21 24.04 -1.13
C ARG A 246 21.11 25.26 -1.36
N PRO A 247 20.58 26.38 -1.89
CA PRO A 247 21.38 27.58 -2.16
C PRO A 247 22.00 28.17 -0.88
N LEU A 248 21.27 28.05 0.23
CA LEU A 248 21.58 28.56 1.56
C LEU A 248 21.42 27.43 2.59
N ASN A 249 22.02 27.57 3.78
CA ASN A 249 21.90 26.57 4.85
C ASN A 249 20.49 26.52 5.47
N ASN A 250 19.67 27.54 5.23
CA ASN A 250 18.32 27.68 5.77
C ASN A 250 17.23 27.65 4.70
N PHE A 251 17.58 27.36 3.44
CA PHE A 251 16.62 27.25 2.35
C PHE A 251 16.92 26.01 1.50
N HIS A 252 15.90 25.17 1.36
CA HIS A 252 15.89 23.92 0.62
C HIS A 252 14.72 23.99 -0.36
N VAL A 253 14.93 23.56 -1.60
CA VAL A 253 13.86 23.27 -2.56
C VAL A 253 14.12 21.90 -3.18
N SER A 254 13.09 21.08 -3.35
CA SER A 254 13.17 19.85 -4.11
C SER A 254 12.01 19.70 -5.10
N ALA A 255 12.30 19.03 -6.21
CA ALA A 255 11.31 18.62 -7.19
C ALA A 255 11.59 17.17 -7.58
N GLU A 256 10.58 16.33 -7.49
CA GLU A 256 10.60 14.93 -7.92
C GLU A 256 9.53 14.74 -8.99
N VAL A 257 9.89 14.17 -10.13
CA VAL A 257 8.96 13.75 -11.17
C VAL A 257 9.10 12.26 -11.38
N SER A 258 7.99 11.52 -11.39
CA SER A 258 7.96 10.12 -11.77
C SER A 258 6.85 9.82 -12.76
N PHE A 259 7.15 8.92 -13.69
CA PHE A 259 6.21 8.37 -14.65
C PHE A 259 6.15 6.86 -14.46
N ASN A 260 4.92 6.35 -14.32
CA ASN A 260 4.63 4.95 -14.07
C ASN A 260 3.66 4.43 -15.14
N VAL A 261 3.93 3.22 -15.62
CA VAL A 261 3.05 2.46 -16.51
C VAL A 261 2.79 1.10 -15.88
N LEU A 262 1.53 0.70 -15.82
CA LEU A 262 1.09 -0.63 -15.39
C LEU A 262 0.24 -1.23 -16.51
N ASP A 263 0.66 -2.39 -17.00
CA ASP A 263 -0.10 -3.22 -17.93
C ASP A 263 -0.47 -4.50 -17.17
N ASP A 264 -1.70 -4.56 -16.69
CA ASP A 264 -2.24 -5.64 -15.87
C ASP A 264 -3.24 -6.47 -16.66
N THR A 265 -3.02 -7.78 -16.73
CA THR A 265 -3.88 -8.72 -17.47
C THR A 265 -5.08 -9.20 -16.65
N TRP A 266 -5.22 -8.79 -15.38
CA TRP A 266 -6.30 -9.26 -14.50
C TRP A 266 -6.48 -8.30 -13.33
N SER A 267 -6.88 -7.07 -13.66
CA SER A 267 -7.34 -6.05 -12.72
C SER A 267 -8.81 -6.25 -12.35
N TRP A 268 -9.14 -5.92 -11.10
CA TRP A 268 -10.46 -6.17 -10.51
C TRP A 268 -11.54 -5.25 -11.10
N ILE A 269 -12.65 -5.81 -11.55
CA ILE A 269 -13.84 -5.04 -11.96
C ILE A 269 -14.88 -5.03 -10.85
N GLY A 270 -15.40 -6.19 -10.46
CA GLY A 270 -16.60 -6.25 -9.62
C GLY A 270 -17.06 -7.66 -9.27
N LYS A 271 -18.15 -7.72 -8.50
CA LYS A 271 -18.89 -8.96 -8.22
C LYS A 271 -20.23 -8.87 -8.94
N ALA A 272 -20.56 -9.86 -9.74
CA ALA A 272 -21.89 -10.03 -10.31
C ALA A 272 -22.68 -10.96 -9.37
N GLU A 273 -23.71 -10.42 -8.73
CA GLU A 273 -24.57 -11.14 -7.78
C GLU A 273 -26.00 -11.09 -8.30
N ALA A 274 -26.67 -12.24 -8.34
CA ALA A 274 -28.07 -12.37 -8.76
C ALA A 274 -28.79 -13.39 -7.87
N ASP A 275 -30.10 -13.19 -7.68
CA ASP A 275 -30.89 -14.02 -6.77
C ASP A 275 -30.96 -15.48 -7.27
N GLY A 276 -30.52 -16.42 -6.42
CA GLY A 276 -30.55 -17.84 -6.73
C GLY A 276 -29.42 -18.34 -7.63
N LEU A 277 -28.48 -17.47 -8.03
CA LEU A 277 -27.32 -17.81 -8.83
C LEU A 277 -26.01 -17.68 -8.04
N GLU A 278 -24.96 -18.34 -8.52
CA GLU A 278 -23.63 -18.23 -7.93
C GLU A 278 -23.00 -16.86 -8.24
N THR A 279 -22.33 -16.27 -7.25
CA THR A 279 -21.61 -15.00 -7.44
C THR A 279 -20.46 -15.16 -8.44
N GLN A 280 -20.44 -14.28 -9.44
CA GLN A 280 -19.36 -14.21 -10.42
C GLN A 280 -18.34 -13.14 -10.02
N TYR A 281 -17.05 -13.43 -10.20
CA TYR A 281 -15.95 -12.51 -9.90
C TYR A 281 -15.34 -12.03 -11.21
N ILE A 282 -15.50 -10.74 -11.50
CA ILE A 282 -15.19 -10.16 -12.80
C ILE A 282 -13.89 -9.36 -12.72
N TRP A 283 -13.05 -9.61 -13.73
CA TRP A 283 -11.73 -9.04 -13.91
C TRP A 283 -11.59 -8.56 -15.36
N ALA A 284 -10.57 -7.74 -15.64
CA ALA A 284 -10.29 -7.23 -16.97
C ALA A 284 -8.78 -6.97 -17.11
N ASP A 285 -8.32 -6.83 -18.34
CA ASP A 285 -7.03 -6.18 -18.57
C ASP A 285 -7.17 -4.69 -18.21
N MET A 286 -6.09 -4.07 -17.73
CA MET A 286 -6.01 -2.65 -17.42
C MET A 286 -4.64 -2.11 -17.84
N TYR A 287 -4.66 -1.12 -18.74
CA TYR A 287 -3.47 -0.33 -19.05
C TYR A 287 -3.58 1.03 -18.37
N GLN A 288 -2.66 1.32 -17.45
CA GLN A 288 -2.67 2.53 -16.63
C GLN A 288 -1.37 3.32 -16.75
N GLU A 289 -1.49 4.62 -16.98
CA GLU A 289 -0.38 5.57 -16.99
C GLU A 289 -0.55 6.59 -15.88
N THR A 290 0.52 6.89 -15.16
CA THR A 290 0.51 7.84 -14.04
C THR A 290 1.71 8.76 -14.10
N LEU A 291 1.44 10.06 -14.03
CA LEU A 291 2.44 11.11 -13.83
C LEU A 291 2.28 11.71 -12.43
N ASN A 292 3.35 11.67 -11.65
CA ASN A 292 3.44 12.30 -10.34
C ASN A 292 4.55 13.35 -10.36
N LEU A 293 4.25 14.56 -9.91
CA LEU A 293 5.24 15.59 -9.67
C LEU A 293 5.07 16.09 -8.24
N THR A 294 6.13 16.08 -7.45
CA THR A 294 6.13 16.61 -6.09
C THR A 294 7.14 17.74 -5.99
N PHE A 295 6.69 18.91 -5.56
CA PHE A 295 7.52 20.07 -5.25
C PHE A 295 7.48 20.36 -3.75
N ARG A 296 8.64 20.59 -3.15
CA ARG A 296 8.77 20.98 -1.75
C ARG A 296 9.72 22.16 -1.61
N ALA A 297 9.40 23.08 -0.71
CA ALA A 297 10.31 24.13 -0.31
C ALA A 297 10.21 24.38 1.19
N ASP A 298 11.37 24.43 1.85
CA ASP A 298 11.50 24.72 3.28
C ASP A 298 12.43 25.91 3.47
N TRP A 299 11.92 26.95 4.12
CA TRP A 299 12.68 28.18 4.39
C TRP A 299 12.61 28.57 5.86
N THR A 300 13.72 28.41 6.57
CA THR A 300 13.87 28.88 7.95
C THR A 300 14.42 30.31 7.95
N LEU A 301 13.52 31.30 7.99
CA LEU A 301 13.87 32.72 7.99
C LEU A 301 14.63 33.12 9.27
N THR A 302 14.18 32.61 10.43
CA THR A 302 14.84 32.75 11.74
C THR A 302 14.63 31.48 12.56
N PRO A 303 15.31 31.27 13.71
CA PRO A 303 15.02 30.14 14.61
C PRO A 303 13.56 30.05 15.09
N LYS A 304 12.80 31.14 14.93
CA LYS A 304 11.42 31.26 15.37
C LYS A 304 10.42 31.39 14.21
N LEU A 305 10.87 31.53 12.96
CA LEU A 305 10.01 31.77 11.80
C LEU A 305 10.41 30.87 10.64
N SER A 306 9.50 30.02 10.20
CA SER A 306 9.70 29.13 9.06
C SER A 306 8.51 29.16 8.11
N LEU A 307 8.81 28.97 6.83
CA LEU A 307 7.85 28.78 5.75
C LEU A 307 8.07 27.40 5.15
N GLN A 308 6.98 26.70 4.87
CA GLN A 308 6.99 25.44 4.16
C GLN A 308 5.98 25.49 3.03
N TYR A 309 6.34 24.94 1.89
CA TYR A 309 5.46 24.83 0.74
C TYR A 309 5.55 23.43 0.16
N TYR A 310 4.38 22.91 -0.21
CA TYR A 310 4.20 21.63 -0.85
C TYR A 310 3.25 21.82 -2.03
N ALA A 311 3.58 21.25 -3.18
CA ALA A 311 2.67 21.15 -4.31
C ALA A 311 2.83 19.80 -4.99
N GLN A 312 1.72 19.20 -5.40
CA GLN A 312 1.72 17.92 -6.07
C GLN A 312 0.60 17.87 -7.11
N PRO A 313 0.88 18.14 -8.39
CA PRO A 313 0.03 17.68 -9.47
C PRO A 313 0.22 16.18 -9.69
N PHE A 314 -0.90 15.48 -9.79
CA PHE A 314 -1.04 14.05 -9.96
C PHE A 314 -2.04 13.80 -11.08
N ILE A 315 -1.65 12.99 -12.06
CA ILE A 315 -2.50 12.62 -13.19
C ILE A 315 -2.38 11.11 -13.36
N THR A 316 -3.50 10.41 -13.45
CA THR A 316 -3.53 8.98 -13.74
C THR A 316 -4.69 8.68 -14.65
N ALA A 317 -4.49 7.81 -15.64
CA ALA A 317 -5.56 7.31 -16.48
C ALA A 317 -5.40 5.81 -16.68
N GLY A 318 -6.52 5.09 -16.68
CA GLY A 318 -6.60 3.64 -16.85
C GLY A 318 -7.72 3.26 -17.81
N ASP A 319 -7.40 2.36 -18.73
CA ASP A 319 -8.29 1.81 -19.75
C ASP A 319 -8.49 0.31 -19.49
N TYR A 320 -9.73 -0.12 -19.37
CA TYR A 320 -10.09 -1.52 -19.14
C TYR A 320 -10.52 -2.21 -20.44
N SER A 321 -10.04 -3.43 -20.64
CA SER A 321 -10.39 -4.24 -21.81
C SER A 321 -10.38 -5.73 -21.47
N ASN A 322 -10.79 -6.60 -22.40
CA ASN A 322 -10.70 -8.06 -22.25
C ASN A 322 -11.25 -8.57 -20.90
N TYR A 323 -12.55 -8.41 -20.72
CA TYR A 323 -13.28 -8.85 -19.53
C TYR A 323 -13.25 -10.36 -19.41
N LYS A 324 -13.07 -10.82 -18.17
CA LYS A 324 -12.96 -12.23 -17.82
C LYS A 324 -13.61 -12.51 -16.48
N ARG A 325 -14.15 -13.71 -16.30
CA ARG A 325 -14.63 -14.19 -14.99
C ARG A 325 -13.69 -15.24 -14.43
N VAL A 326 -13.64 -15.36 -13.11
CA VAL A 326 -12.94 -16.48 -12.45
C VAL A 326 -13.69 -17.78 -12.74
N ASP A 327 -12.98 -18.80 -13.22
CA ASP A 327 -13.51 -20.15 -13.46
C ASP A 327 -12.86 -21.15 -12.49
N HIS A 328 -11.59 -21.53 -12.73
CA HIS A 328 -10.83 -22.38 -11.80
C HIS A 328 -9.78 -21.57 -11.03
N PRO A 329 -10.11 -20.94 -9.88
CA PRO A 329 -9.26 -19.93 -9.23
C PRO A 329 -7.85 -20.42 -8.82
N MET A 330 -7.69 -21.74 -8.67
CA MET A 330 -6.42 -22.37 -8.30
C MET A 330 -5.63 -22.92 -9.49
N ALA A 331 -6.17 -22.84 -10.71
CA ALA A 331 -5.52 -23.32 -11.92
C ALA A 331 -4.21 -22.58 -12.18
N LYS A 332 -3.20 -23.34 -12.61
CA LYS A 332 -1.86 -22.81 -12.86
C LYS A 332 -1.83 -21.99 -14.15
N ASP A 333 -2.52 -22.47 -15.17
CA ASP A 333 -2.58 -21.84 -16.48
C ASP A 333 -3.66 -20.75 -16.46
N PHE A 334 -3.34 -19.61 -17.09
CA PHE A 334 -4.17 -18.41 -16.99
C PHE A 334 -5.55 -18.61 -17.60
N ASP A 335 -5.60 -19.25 -18.77
CA ASP A 335 -6.83 -19.50 -19.54
C ASP A 335 -7.73 -20.59 -18.92
N GLU A 336 -7.23 -21.36 -17.96
CA GLU A 336 -8.07 -22.24 -17.11
C GLU A 336 -8.57 -21.48 -15.87
N ARG A 337 -7.78 -20.50 -15.39
CA ARG A 337 -8.12 -19.72 -14.20
C ARG A 337 -9.22 -18.70 -14.49
N PHE A 338 -9.21 -18.15 -15.70
CA PHE A 338 -10.14 -17.15 -16.16
C PHE A 338 -10.81 -17.56 -17.46
N GLU A 339 -12.13 -17.35 -17.55
CA GLU A 339 -12.90 -17.49 -18.77
C GLU A 339 -13.15 -16.11 -19.39
N ASP A 340 -12.94 -15.99 -20.69
CA ASP A 340 -13.30 -14.81 -21.48
C ASP A 340 -14.83 -14.64 -21.54
N ILE A 341 -15.31 -13.42 -21.32
CA ILE A 341 -16.75 -13.09 -21.34
C ILE A 341 -17.06 -11.85 -22.19
N ASN A 342 -16.16 -11.45 -23.10
CA ASN A 342 -16.30 -10.20 -23.86
C ASN A 342 -17.51 -10.22 -24.81
N ASP A 343 -17.97 -11.40 -25.23
CA ASP A 343 -19.17 -11.58 -26.05
C ASP A 343 -20.47 -11.59 -25.24
N ARG A 344 -20.36 -11.56 -23.90
CA ARG A 344 -21.44 -11.78 -22.93
C ARG A 344 -21.66 -10.62 -21.97
N ILE A 345 -20.69 -9.71 -21.87
CA ILE A 345 -20.74 -8.56 -20.99
C ILE A 345 -20.91 -7.26 -21.78
N ILE A 346 -21.84 -6.43 -21.35
CA ILE A 346 -22.13 -5.12 -21.95
C ILE A 346 -22.15 -4.08 -20.84
N PHE A 347 -21.45 -2.96 -21.05
CA PHE A 347 -21.57 -1.79 -20.20
C PHE A 347 -22.73 -0.92 -20.70
N ASP A 348 -23.71 -0.69 -19.84
CA ASP A 348 -24.81 0.23 -20.04
C ASP A 348 -24.37 1.64 -19.60
N GLU A 349 -24.19 2.53 -20.57
CA GLU A 349 -23.78 3.92 -20.32
C GLU A 349 -24.86 4.77 -19.65
N GLU A 350 -26.14 4.41 -19.76
CA GLU A 350 -27.24 5.18 -19.16
C GLU A 350 -27.34 4.92 -17.65
N ASP A 351 -27.24 3.64 -17.26
CA ASP A 351 -27.33 3.22 -15.86
C ASP A 351 -25.96 3.10 -15.16
N GLU A 352 -24.86 3.29 -15.89
CA GLU A 352 -23.47 3.12 -15.45
C GLU A 352 -23.19 1.73 -14.85
N LYS A 353 -23.73 0.68 -15.48
CA LYS A 353 -23.69 -0.70 -14.97
C LYS A 353 -23.28 -1.72 -16.03
N PHE A 354 -22.72 -2.82 -15.56
CA PHE A 354 -22.47 -3.99 -16.40
C PHE A 354 -23.65 -4.93 -16.38
N ASN A 355 -24.04 -5.41 -17.56
CA ASN A 355 -24.99 -6.49 -17.76
C ASN A 355 -24.24 -7.71 -18.30
N LEU A 356 -24.42 -8.87 -17.69
CA LEU A 356 -23.78 -10.12 -18.07
C LEU A 356 -24.83 -11.19 -18.36
N ASP A 357 -24.82 -11.66 -19.61
CA ASP A 357 -25.56 -12.83 -20.12
C ASP A 357 -24.61 -14.04 -20.06
N LEU A 358 -24.71 -14.84 -19.01
CA LEU A 358 -23.77 -15.92 -18.74
C LEU A 358 -24.05 -17.16 -19.59
N ASP A 359 -25.32 -17.45 -19.89
CA ASP A 359 -25.75 -18.65 -20.62
C ASP A 359 -25.91 -18.45 -22.13
N TYR A 360 -25.72 -17.22 -22.60
CA TYR A 360 -25.73 -16.80 -24.00
C TYR A 360 -27.10 -16.93 -24.67
N ASP A 361 -28.19 -16.73 -23.91
CA ASP A 361 -29.56 -16.81 -24.43
C ASP A 361 -30.10 -15.48 -24.97
N GLY A 362 -29.34 -14.39 -24.81
CA GLY A 362 -29.69 -13.04 -25.22
C GLY A 362 -30.38 -12.20 -24.13
N SER A 363 -30.52 -12.73 -22.92
CA SER A 363 -30.95 -12.02 -21.73
C SER A 363 -29.85 -11.99 -20.68
N SER A 364 -29.75 -10.92 -19.89
CA SER A 364 -28.70 -10.81 -18.87
C SER A 364 -29.21 -11.27 -17.51
N GLU A 365 -28.51 -12.22 -16.89
CA GLU A 365 -28.83 -12.72 -15.54
C GLU A 365 -28.30 -11.79 -14.45
N TYR A 366 -27.20 -11.09 -14.72
CA TYR A 366 -26.53 -10.24 -13.75
C TYR A 366 -26.48 -8.78 -14.21
N THR A 367 -26.77 -7.88 -13.28
CA THR A 367 -26.56 -6.44 -13.42
C THR A 367 -25.77 -5.95 -12.21
N PHE A 368 -24.61 -5.34 -12.41
CA PHE A 368 -23.71 -4.98 -11.31
C PHE A 368 -22.87 -3.73 -11.58
N ASP A 369 -22.42 -3.08 -10.49
CA ASP A 369 -21.47 -1.98 -10.55
C ASP A 369 -20.04 -2.51 -10.71
N GLY A 370 -19.23 -1.87 -11.53
CA GLY A 370 -17.84 -2.27 -11.77
C GLY A 370 -16.89 -1.09 -11.88
N GLN A 371 -15.58 -1.38 -11.83
CA GLN A 371 -14.59 -0.39 -12.28
C GLN A 371 -14.75 -0.15 -13.78
N THR A 372 -14.63 1.10 -14.18
CA THR A 372 -14.65 1.53 -15.57
C THR A 372 -13.41 2.37 -15.85
N ASP A 373 -13.20 2.67 -17.12
CA ASP A 373 -12.18 3.60 -17.58
C ASP A 373 -12.18 4.88 -16.77
N PHE A 374 -10.99 5.33 -16.40
CA PHE A 374 -10.84 6.54 -15.61
C PHE A 374 -9.71 7.41 -16.13
N ASN A 375 -9.90 8.71 -16.02
CA ASN A 375 -8.86 9.71 -16.08
C ASN A 375 -9.05 10.68 -14.90
N TYR A 376 -8.21 10.48 -13.89
CA TYR A 376 -8.25 11.19 -12.62
C TYR A 376 -7.07 12.14 -12.49
N LYS A 377 -7.37 13.38 -12.12
CA LYS A 377 -6.40 14.46 -11.99
C LYS A 377 -6.60 15.15 -10.66
N GLN A 378 -5.52 15.36 -9.93
CA GLN A 378 -5.58 16.06 -8.65
C GLN A 378 -4.35 16.93 -8.46
N PHE A 379 -4.57 18.13 -7.92
CA PHE A 379 -3.50 19.00 -7.46
C PHE A 379 -3.73 19.30 -6.00
N ARG A 380 -2.70 19.07 -5.18
CA ARG A 380 -2.70 19.44 -3.77
C ARG A 380 -1.57 20.45 -3.54
N SER A 381 -1.91 21.60 -2.97
CA SER A 381 -0.95 22.62 -2.56
C SER A 381 -1.17 23.00 -1.10
N ASN A 382 -0.08 23.10 -0.33
CA ASN A 382 -0.10 23.52 1.06
C ASN A 382 1.04 24.51 1.30
N PHE A 383 0.71 25.63 1.92
CA PHE A 383 1.65 26.60 2.45
C PHE A 383 1.46 26.72 3.95
N VAL A 384 2.54 26.63 4.71
CA VAL A 384 2.53 26.74 6.16
C VAL A 384 3.55 27.77 6.59
N LEU A 385 3.08 28.82 7.26
CA LEU A 385 3.92 29.72 8.04
C LEU A 385 3.80 29.32 9.52
N ARG A 386 4.95 29.09 10.17
CA ARG A 386 5.05 28.89 11.61
C ARG A 386 5.89 30.00 12.22
N TRP A 387 5.34 30.69 13.22
CA TRP A 387 6.02 31.74 13.94
C TRP A 387 5.91 31.56 15.46
N GLU A 388 7.04 31.46 16.16
CA GLU A 388 7.11 31.60 17.60
C GLU A 388 7.32 33.09 17.96
N TYR A 389 6.22 33.80 18.17
CA TYR A 389 6.24 35.24 18.43
C TYR A 389 6.66 35.60 19.87
N SER A 390 6.55 34.65 20.80
CA SER A 390 7.09 34.73 22.16
C SER A 390 7.47 33.33 22.64
N SER A 391 8.34 33.23 23.64
CA SER A 391 8.81 31.93 24.17
C SER A 391 7.62 31.05 24.56
N GLY A 392 7.46 29.91 23.88
CA GLY A 392 6.36 28.97 24.12
C GLY A 392 5.01 29.36 23.48
N SER A 393 4.93 30.49 22.78
CA SER A 393 3.73 30.98 22.12
C SER A 393 3.90 30.94 20.60
N THR A 394 2.96 30.30 19.90
CA THR A 394 3.09 30.00 18.47
C THR A 394 1.89 30.50 17.66
N PHE A 395 2.17 30.90 16.43
CA PHE A 395 1.21 31.29 15.41
C PHE A 395 1.45 30.42 14.17
N TYR A 396 0.38 29.89 13.60
CA TYR A 396 0.38 29.16 12.35
C TYR A 396 -0.62 29.81 11.40
N LEU A 397 -0.17 30.06 10.16
CA LEU A 397 -1.04 30.33 9.02
C LEU A 397 -0.85 29.21 8.02
N VAL A 398 -1.94 28.54 7.69
CA VAL A 398 -1.97 27.45 6.72
C VAL A 398 -2.90 27.84 5.58
N TRP A 399 -2.40 27.78 4.36
CA TRP A 399 -3.20 27.88 3.15
C TRP A 399 -3.12 26.55 2.41
N SER A 400 -4.27 25.97 2.13
CA SER A 400 -4.41 24.74 1.36
C SER A 400 -5.25 25.01 0.12
N GLN A 401 -4.82 24.51 -1.02
CA GLN A 401 -5.55 24.57 -2.28
C GLN A 401 -5.62 23.18 -2.90
N GLY A 402 -6.81 22.82 -3.38
CA GLY A 402 -7.06 21.55 -4.05
C GLY A 402 -7.85 21.75 -5.33
N PHE A 403 -7.37 21.14 -6.42
CA PHE A 403 -8.13 20.94 -7.66
C PHE A 403 -8.35 19.44 -7.84
N THR A 404 -9.52 19.02 -8.31
CA THR A 404 -9.77 17.62 -8.66
C THR A 404 -10.68 17.58 -9.88
N ASP A 405 -10.28 16.80 -10.88
CA ASP A 405 -11.03 16.53 -12.10
C ASP A 405 -11.08 15.02 -12.31
N TYR A 406 -12.22 14.53 -12.75
CA TYR A 406 -12.45 13.12 -13.06
C TYR A 406 -13.22 13.02 -14.37
N ARG A 407 -12.80 12.11 -15.23
CA ARG A 407 -13.53 11.73 -16.43
C ARG A 407 -13.59 10.21 -16.54
N SER A 408 -14.72 9.70 -17.00
CA SER A 408 -14.89 8.30 -17.37
C SER A 408 -14.36 8.05 -18.79
N LEU A 409 -13.07 8.35 -19.00
CA LEU A 409 -12.35 8.19 -20.27
C LEU A 409 -10.98 7.59 -19.95
N GLY A 410 -10.56 6.51 -20.62
CA GLY A 410 -9.34 5.80 -20.24
C GLY A 410 -8.03 6.41 -20.75
N ASN A 411 -8.08 7.32 -21.74
CA ASN A 411 -6.86 7.80 -22.38
C ASN A 411 -6.10 8.85 -21.55
N PHE A 412 -4.78 8.66 -21.41
CA PHE A 412 -3.86 9.69 -20.91
C PHE A 412 -3.43 10.61 -22.05
N GLU A 413 -3.48 11.92 -21.83
CA GLU A 413 -2.89 12.89 -22.77
C GLU A 413 -2.33 14.09 -22.01
N PHE A 414 -1.01 14.18 -21.95
CA PHE A 414 -0.30 15.13 -21.08
C PHE A 414 -0.78 16.58 -21.21
N SER A 415 -0.94 17.11 -22.42
CA SER A 415 -1.23 18.54 -22.61
C SER A 415 -2.68 18.87 -22.24
N ARG A 416 -3.64 18.04 -22.66
CA ARG A 416 -5.04 18.16 -22.24
C ARG A 416 -5.17 17.97 -20.74
N ASP A 417 -4.55 16.94 -20.17
CA ASP A 417 -4.78 16.59 -18.78
C ASP A 417 -4.17 17.62 -17.82
N VAL A 418 -3.00 18.18 -18.14
CA VAL A 418 -2.44 19.32 -17.39
C VAL A 418 -3.35 20.55 -17.50
N ARG A 419 -3.84 20.87 -18.70
CA ARG A 419 -4.75 22.01 -18.91
C ARG A 419 -6.05 21.85 -18.12
N ASP A 420 -6.62 20.64 -18.14
CA ASP A 420 -7.88 20.34 -17.47
C ASP A 420 -7.71 20.36 -15.95
N LEU A 421 -6.58 19.86 -15.42
CA LEU A 421 -6.26 19.92 -13.99
C LEU A 421 -6.22 21.37 -13.46
N PHE A 422 -5.53 22.28 -14.16
CA PHE A 422 -5.43 23.68 -13.73
C PHE A 422 -6.62 24.54 -14.16
N GLY A 423 -7.50 24.01 -15.02
CA GLY A 423 -8.79 24.62 -15.38
C GLY A 423 -9.95 24.20 -14.46
N ALA A 424 -9.80 23.13 -13.67
CA ALA A 424 -10.83 22.62 -12.78
C ALA A 424 -11.15 23.60 -11.62
N PRO A 425 -12.40 23.63 -11.13
CA PRO A 425 -12.75 24.45 -9.98
C PRO A 425 -11.95 24.03 -8.74
N GLY A 426 -11.36 25.02 -8.06
CA GLY A 426 -10.51 24.79 -6.90
C GLY A 426 -11.14 25.16 -5.58
N VAL A 427 -10.89 24.37 -4.54
CA VAL A 427 -11.22 24.72 -3.15
C VAL A 427 -9.99 25.34 -2.50
N ASN A 428 -10.19 26.47 -1.84
CA ASN A 428 -9.15 27.14 -1.04
C ASN A 428 -9.58 27.14 0.43
N VAL A 429 -8.69 26.68 1.30
CA VAL A 429 -8.89 26.67 2.75
C VAL A 429 -7.78 27.49 3.39
N VAL A 430 -8.16 28.46 4.22
CA VAL A 430 -7.22 29.22 5.05
C VAL A 430 -7.52 28.90 6.50
N MET A 431 -6.49 28.46 7.23
CA MET A 431 -6.57 28.18 8.66
C MET A 431 -5.54 29.02 9.40
N VAL A 432 -6.00 29.63 10.49
CA VAL A 432 -5.13 30.34 11.43
C VAL A 432 -5.24 29.64 12.78
N LYS A 433 -4.10 29.33 13.39
CA LYS A 433 -4.03 28.78 14.74
C LYS A 433 -3.05 29.60 15.57
N MET A 434 -3.52 30.07 16.71
CA MET A 434 -2.69 30.81 17.67
C MET A 434 -2.73 30.09 19.01
N SER A 435 -1.56 29.97 19.63
CA SER A 435 -1.39 29.47 20.98
C SER A 435 -0.55 30.47 21.77
N HIS A 436 -0.93 30.71 23.02
CA HIS A 436 -0.23 31.61 23.90
C HIS A 436 0.10 30.89 25.20
N MET A 437 1.38 30.82 25.53
CA MET A 437 1.84 30.33 26.83
C MET A 437 1.83 31.47 27.83
N PHE A 438 0.96 31.37 28.83
CA PHE A 438 1.00 32.24 29.99
C PHE A 438 2.18 31.84 30.88
N LYS A 439 3.09 32.78 31.16
CA LYS A 439 4.13 32.58 32.17
C LYS A 439 3.47 32.83 33.53
N ILE A 440 3.18 31.76 34.26
CA ILE A 440 2.73 31.80 35.67
C ILE A 440 3.96 31.71 36.56
#